data_AF-A0A0S8KC52-F1
#
_entry.id   AF-A0A0S8KC52-F1
#
_cell.length_a   1.000
_cell.length_b   1.000
_cell.length_c   1.000
_cell.angle_alpha   90.00
_cell.angle_beta   90.00
_cell.angle_gamma   90.00
#
_symmetry.space_group_name_H-M   'P 1'
#
loop_
_entity.id
_entity.type
_entity.pdbx_description
1 polymer ?
#
loop_
_entity_poly.entity_id
_entity_poly.type
_entity_poly.pdbx_seq_one_letter_code
_entity_poly.pdbx_strand_id
1 'polypeptide(L)'
;HKESSAAADLSHEGVYYFHRNRLRFVLKHWSTECLVEEFLPAERSWLKGLDAGGGSLIAAMHHAYLYHLLHLNDLIGWRMSALGTEEDDVDALAKVLVDLRTTFPSILRQASREGSAEVAPENALIAELHSREVIREQPARSEIPVLGRILTAFRGLWNRAVTAAYALPMAHQQTEFNTRVVTLLEQLTKGHAVLSEYLSEDGRELGELARELDQLRTLIEKQPHN
;
A
#
# COMPACT_ATOMS: atom_id res chain seq x y z
N HIS A 1 15.13 -31.61 13.63
CA HIS A 1 14.90 -30.68 12.51
C HIS A 1 13.50 -30.09 12.62
N LYS A 2 13.38 -28.82 13.00
CA LYS A 2 12.12 -28.07 12.87
C LYS A 2 12.13 -27.45 11.49
N GLU A 3 11.56 -28.15 10.52
CA GLU A 3 11.21 -27.56 9.22
C GLU A 3 10.00 -26.65 9.46
N SER A 4 10.27 -25.48 10.05
CA SER A 4 9.36 -24.35 9.98
C SER A 4 9.19 -24.05 8.50
N SER A 5 8.04 -24.44 7.93
CA SER A 5 7.74 -24.14 6.54
C SER A 5 7.85 -22.63 6.37
N ALA A 6 8.85 -22.17 5.61
CA ALA A 6 9.07 -20.75 5.30
C ALA A 6 7.83 -20.10 4.63
N ALA A 7 6.84 -20.90 4.25
CA ALA A 7 5.53 -20.48 3.78
C ALA A 7 4.59 -19.93 4.88
N ALA A 8 4.90 -20.11 6.17
CA ALA A 8 4.04 -19.64 7.27
C ALA A 8 4.38 -18.23 7.75
N ASP A 9 5.53 -17.68 7.35
CA ASP A 9 5.88 -16.31 7.69
C ASP A 9 5.32 -15.39 6.61
N LEU A 10 4.28 -14.62 6.97
CA LEU A 10 3.64 -13.61 6.11
C LEU A 10 4.55 -12.37 5.91
N SER A 11 5.85 -12.53 6.14
CA SER A 11 6.84 -11.49 5.89
C SER A 11 6.97 -11.25 4.38
N HIS A 12 7.22 -10.00 4.03
CA HIS A 12 7.44 -9.59 2.64
C HIS A 12 8.50 -10.46 1.94
N GLU A 13 9.59 -10.78 2.64
CA GLU A 13 10.68 -11.60 2.11
C GLU A 13 10.23 -13.05 1.82
N GLY A 14 9.42 -13.64 2.70
CA GLY A 14 8.83 -14.96 2.48
C GLY A 14 7.92 -14.99 1.25
N VAL A 15 7.05 -13.97 1.13
CA VAL A 15 6.15 -13.78 -0.02
C VAL A 15 6.95 -13.58 -1.31
N TYR A 16 7.98 -12.74 -1.28
CA TYR A 16 8.89 -12.52 -2.41
C TYR A 16 9.56 -13.82 -2.86
N TYR A 17 10.20 -14.57 -1.96
CA TYR A 17 10.88 -15.81 -2.34
C TYR A 17 9.91 -16.87 -2.87
N PHE A 18 8.71 -16.96 -2.28
CA PHE A 18 7.66 -17.83 -2.79
C PHE A 18 7.32 -17.49 -4.24
N HIS A 19 6.99 -16.24 -4.52
CA HIS A 19 6.59 -15.82 -5.86
C HIS A 19 7.75 -15.85 -6.86
N ARG A 20 8.97 -15.49 -6.45
CA ARG A 20 10.19 -15.64 -7.25
C ARG A 20 10.39 -17.08 -7.69
N ASN A 21 10.29 -18.04 -6.76
CA ASN A 21 10.48 -19.46 -7.07
C ASN A 21 9.34 -20.00 -7.97
N ARG A 22 8.10 -19.59 -7.72
CA ARG A 22 6.95 -19.92 -8.58
C ARG A 22 7.18 -19.43 -10.01
N LEU A 23 7.55 -18.17 -10.17
CA LEU A 23 7.84 -17.58 -11.48
C LEU A 23 9.02 -18.27 -12.15
N ARG A 24 10.10 -18.55 -11.42
CA ARG A 24 11.24 -19.29 -11.95
C ARG A 24 10.80 -20.63 -12.53
N PHE A 25 9.92 -21.34 -11.83
CA PHE A 25 9.40 -22.62 -12.29
C PHE A 25 8.58 -22.46 -13.57
N VAL A 26 7.61 -21.54 -13.58
CA VAL A 26 6.77 -21.27 -14.76
C VAL A 26 7.61 -20.86 -15.96
N LEU A 27 8.47 -19.85 -15.80
CA LEU A 27 9.32 -19.31 -16.86
C LEU A 27 10.36 -20.31 -17.37
N LYS A 28 10.78 -21.28 -16.57
CA LYS A 28 11.66 -22.35 -17.04
C LYS A 28 10.92 -23.37 -17.88
N HIS A 29 9.76 -23.82 -17.44
CA HIS A 29 9.17 -25.05 -17.99
C HIS A 29 8.05 -24.80 -19.01
N TRP A 30 7.46 -23.61 -19.06
CA TRP A 30 6.34 -23.33 -19.96
C TRP A 30 6.83 -22.84 -21.32
N SER A 31 6.17 -23.25 -22.40
CA SER A 31 6.44 -22.69 -23.73
C SER A 31 6.07 -21.20 -23.76
N THR A 32 6.67 -20.47 -24.68
CA THR A 32 6.40 -19.03 -24.85
C THR A 32 4.93 -18.78 -25.22
N GLU A 33 4.36 -19.64 -26.06
CA GLU A 33 2.92 -19.63 -26.39
C GLU A 33 2.06 -19.76 -25.12
N CYS A 34 2.32 -20.77 -24.27
CA CYS A 34 1.58 -20.96 -23.03
C CYS A 34 1.78 -19.79 -22.05
N LEU A 35 2.97 -19.18 -22.02
CA LEU A 35 3.23 -17.99 -21.21
C LEU A 35 2.39 -16.78 -21.66
N VAL A 36 2.26 -16.58 -22.97
CA VAL A 36 1.54 -15.44 -23.54
C VAL A 36 0.03 -15.65 -23.51
N GLU A 37 -0.43 -16.84 -23.88
CA GLU A 37 -1.86 -17.13 -24.06
C GLU A 37 -2.57 -17.54 -22.77
N GLU A 38 -1.86 -18.17 -21.82
CA GLU A 38 -2.46 -18.69 -20.59
C GLU A 38 -1.96 -17.95 -19.35
N PHE A 39 -0.64 -17.94 -19.13
CA PHE A 39 -0.07 -17.42 -17.88
C PHE A 39 -0.28 -15.91 -17.74
N LEU A 40 0.11 -15.12 -18.74
CA LEU A 40 0.02 -13.66 -18.72
C LEU A 40 -1.40 -13.15 -18.43
N PRO A 41 -2.46 -13.58 -19.14
CA PRO A 41 -3.82 -13.11 -18.86
C PRO A 41 -4.32 -13.57 -17.49
N ALA A 42 -4.01 -14.79 -17.06
CA ALA A 42 -4.40 -15.30 -15.74
C ALA A 42 -3.76 -14.49 -14.61
N GLU A 43 -2.45 -14.28 -14.68
CA GLU A 43 -1.67 -13.53 -13.69
C GLU A 43 -2.12 -12.06 -13.65
N ARG A 44 -2.36 -11.44 -14.81
CA ARG A 44 -2.90 -10.08 -14.92
C ARG A 44 -4.30 -9.97 -14.30
N SER A 45 -5.16 -10.94 -14.54
CA SER A 45 -6.51 -10.96 -13.94
C SER A 45 -6.42 -11.10 -12.42
N TRP A 46 -5.52 -11.95 -11.94
CA TRP A 46 -5.27 -12.14 -10.51
C TRP A 46 -4.75 -10.85 -9.85
N LEU A 47 -3.73 -10.21 -10.42
CA LEU A 47 -3.18 -8.93 -9.91
C LEU A 47 -4.24 -7.82 -9.84
N LYS A 48 -5.15 -7.77 -10.82
CA LYS A 48 -6.26 -6.81 -10.83
C LYS A 48 -7.33 -7.10 -9.79
N GLY A 49 -7.45 -8.35 -9.34
CA GLY A 49 -8.43 -8.79 -8.34
C GLY A 49 -7.94 -8.72 -6.90
N LEU A 50 -6.67 -8.40 -6.66
CA LEU A 50 -6.16 -8.17 -5.31
C LEU A 50 -6.87 -6.98 -4.67
N ASP A 51 -7.15 -7.07 -3.37
CA ASP A 51 -7.82 -6.05 -2.57
C ASP A 51 -6.83 -5.05 -1.96
N ALA A 52 -7.34 -4.01 -1.28
CA ALA A 52 -6.54 -2.92 -0.71
C ALA A 52 -5.51 -3.38 0.35
N GLY A 53 -5.63 -4.61 0.86
CA GLY A 53 -4.64 -5.23 1.76
C GLY A 53 -3.45 -5.87 1.04
N GLY A 54 -3.50 -5.99 -0.29
CA GLY A 54 -2.50 -6.68 -1.10
C GLY A 54 -1.23 -5.89 -1.43
N GLY A 55 -1.00 -4.71 -0.84
CA GLY A 55 0.12 -3.83 -1.21
C GLY A 55 1.50 -4.49 -1.10
N SER A 56 1.79 -5.14 0.04
CA SER A 56 3.09 -5.83 0.24
C SER A 56 3.24 -7.04 -0.69
N LEU A 57 2.15 -7.74 -0.99
CA LEU A 57 2.12 -8.83 -1.98
C LEU A 57 2.42 -8.32 -3.40
N ILE A 58 1.82 -7.20 -3.79
CA ILE A 58 2.06 -6.56 -5.10
C ILE A 58 3.53 -6.13 -5.22
N ALA A 59 4.08 -5.51 -4.17
CA ALA A 59 5.49 -5.11 -4.14
C ALA A 59 6.41 -6.34 -4.29
N ALA A 60 6.16 -7.40 -3.52
CA ALA A 60 6.91 -8.65 -3.61
C ALA A 60 6.82 -9.30 -5.00
N MET A 61 5.65 -9.25 -5.64
CA MET A 61 5.45 -9.72 -7.02
C MET A 61 6.22 -8.88 -8.04
N HIS A 62 6.16 -7.56 -7.94
CA HIS A 62 6.89 -6.64 -8.83
C HIS A 62 8.40 -6.84 -8.72
N HIS A 63 8.90 -6.97 -7.50
CA HIS A 63 10.29 -7.27 -7.24
C HIS A 63 10.68 -8.64 -7.82
N ALA A 64 9.82 -9.66 -7.72
CA ALA A 64 10.06 -10.95 -8.35
C ALA A 64 10.11 -10.86 -9.89
N TYR A 65 9.27 -10.03 -10.52
CA TYR A 65 9.32 -9.80 -11.98
C TYR A 65 10.61 -9.10 -12.40
N LEU A 66 11.02 -8.04 -11.68
CA LEU A 66 12.27 -7.34 -11.94
C LEU A 66 13.45 -8.28 -11.80
N TYR A 67 13.49 -9.09 -10.74
CA TYR A 67 14.56 -10.07 -10.54
C TYR A 67 14.75 -10.97 -11.78
N HIS A 68 13.66 -11.50 -12.33
CA HIS A 68 13.72 -12.34 -13.54
C HIS A 68 14.06 -11.56 -14.82
N LEU A 69 13.71 -10.27 -14.90
CA LEU A 69 14.17 -9.40 -16.00
C LEU A 69 15.69 -9.18 -15.96
N LEU A 70 16.26 -8.97 -14.76
CA LEU A 70 17.71 -8.79 -14.60
C LEU A 70 18.49 -10.08 -14.86
N HIS A 71 17.90 -11.21 -14.51
CA HIS A 71 18.49 -12.54 -14.72
C HIS A 71 17.95 -13.23 -15.98
N LEU A 72 17.45 -12.46 -16.95
CA LEU A 72 16.82 -13.01 -18.15
C LEU A 72 17.82 -13.86 -18.95
N ASN A 73 19.07 -13.43 -19.06
CA ASN A 73 20.12 -14.17 -19.78
C ASN A 73 20.34 -15.59 -19.19
N ASP A 74 20.36 -15.73 -17.87
CA ASP A 74 20.52 -17.03 -17.21
C ASP A 74 19.31 -17.94 -17.48
N LEU A 75 18.11 -17.35 -17.47
CA LEU A 75 16.87 -18.04 -17.78
C LEU A 75 16.85 -18.54 -19.23
N ILE A 76 17.25 -17.69 -20.17
CA ILE A 76 17.34 -18.02 -21.60
C ILE A 76 18.38 -19.09 -21.85
N GLY A 77 19.59 -18.97 -21.28
CA GLY A 77 20.61 -20.00 -21.42
C GLY A 77 20.13 -21.38 -20.94
N TRP A 78 19.36 -21.40 -19.84
CA TRP A 78 18.74 -22.63 -19.37
C TRP A 78 17.66 -23.14 -20.33
N ARG A 79 16.77 -22.27 -20.85
CA ARG A 79 15.70 -22.67 -21.77
C ARG A 79 16.25 -23.17 -23.10
N MET A 80 17.26 -22.52 -23.67
CA MET A 80 17.93 -22.96 -24.90
C MET A 80 18.48 -24.38 -24.73
N SER A 81 19.09 -24.66 -23.58
CA SER A 81 19.61 -25.99 -23.24
C SER A 81 18.51 -27.05 -23.01
N ALA A 82 17.43 -26.69 -22.31
CA ALA A 82 16.41 -27.63 -21.86
C ALA A 82 15.23 -27.84 -22.83
N LEU A 83 14.85 -26.79 -23.57
CA LEU A 83 13.67 -26.75 -24.43
C LEU A 83 14.01 -26.58 -25.91
N GLY A 84 15.27 -26.27 -26.26
CA GLY A 84 15.66 -26.00 -27.65
C GLY A 84 15.07 -24.71 -28.21
N THR A 85 14.80 -23.73 -27.34
CA THR A 85 14.19 -22.42 -27.67
C THR A 85 15.08 -21.56 -28.57
N GLU A 86 14.45 -20.75 -29.43
CA GLU A 86 15.12 -19.85 -30.38
C GLU A 86 15.31 -18.44 -29.79
N GLU A 87 16.01 -17.57 -30.51
CA GLU A 87 16.33 -16.19 -30.06
C GLU A 87 15.07 -15.33 -29.84
N ASP A 88 14.00 -15.58 -30.59
CA ASP A 88 12.68 -14.91 -30.44
C ASP A 88 12.03 -15.13 -29.07
N ASP A 89 12.45 -16.14 -28.31
CA ASP A 89 11.93 -16.42 -26.97
C ASP A 89 12.40 -15.40 -25.92
N VAL A 90 13.53 -14.71 -26.17
CA VAL A 90 14.03 -13.66 -25.26
C VAL A 90 13.06 -12.48 -25.22
N ASP A 91 12.67 -11.97 -26.39
CA ASP A 91 11.80 -10.82 -26.53
C ASP A 91 10.40 -11.11 -25.98
N ALA A 92 9.89 -12.32 -26.20
CA ALA A 92 8.60 -12.72 -25.69
C ALA A 92 8.59 -12.83 -24.15
N LEU A 93 9.63 -13.41 -23.54
CA LEU A 93 9.77 -13.49 -22.09
C LEU A 93 9.93 -12.10 -21.45
N ALA A 94 10.79 -11.26 -22.03
CA ALA A 94 10.96 -9.88 -21.59
C ALA A 94 9.62 -9.13 -21.65
N LYS A 95 8.89 -9.28 -22.76
CA LYS A 95 7.57 -8.67 -22.94
C LYS A 95 6.58 -9.12 -21.89
N VAL A 96 6.47 -10.42 -21.61
CA VAL A 96 5.58 -10.95 -20.56
C VAL A 96 5.90 -10.32 -19.19
N LEU A 97 7.18 -10.28 -18.80
CA LEU A 97 7.59 -9.73 -17.51
C LEU A 97 7.37 -8.22 -17.42
N VAL A 98 7.64 -7.47 -18.49
CA VAL A 98 7.36 -6.02 -18.56
C VAL A 98 5.85 -5.76 -18.51
N ASP A 99 5.05 -6.53 -19.23
CA ASP A 99 3.59 -6.44 -19.21
C ASP A 99 3.01 -6.71 -17.82
N LEU A 100 3.57 -7.66 -17.08
CA LEU A 100 3.17 -7.95 -15.70
C LEU A 100 3.59 -6.83 -14.76
N ARG A 101 4.83 -6.31 -14.87
CA ARG A 101 5.31 -5.21 -14.04
C ARG A 101 4.55 -3.90 -14.28
N THR A 102 4.15 -3.64 -15.53
CA THR A 102 3.36 -2.46 -15.90
C THR A 102 1.86 -2.64 -15.64
N THR A 103 1.43 -3.86 -15.28
CA THR A 103 0.07 -4.09 -14.78
C THR A 103 -0.02 -3.52 -13.36
N PHE A 104 -0.25 -2.22 -13.28
CA PHE A 104 -0.56 -1.58 -12.00
C PHE A 104 -1.92 -2.06 -11.50
N PRO A 105 -1.99 -2.61 -10.27
CA PRO A 105 -3.26 -2.89 -9.63
C PRO A 105 -4.10 -1.63 -9.58
N SER A 106 -5.40 -1.80 -9.79
CA SER A 106 -6.37 -0.70 -9.70
C SER A 106 -6.25 0.06 -8.39
N ILE A 107 -5.74 -0.57 -7.32
CA ILE A 107 -5.49 0.02 -6.01
C ILE A 107 -4.35 1.01 -6.00
N LEU A 108 -3.20 0.75 -6.61
CA LEU A 108 -2.13 1.76 -6.67
C LEU A 108 -2.58 2.94 -7.53
N ARG A 109 -3.37 2.65 -8.57
CA ARG A 109 -4.00 3.69 -9.39
C ARG A 109 -5.10 4.44 -8.63
N GLN A 110 -5.85 3.77 -7.75
CA GLN A 110 -6.84 4.36 -6.85
C GLN A 110 -6.14 5.16 -5.77
N ALA A 111 -5.24 4.61 -4.96
CA ALA A 111 -4.43 5.32 -3.98
C ALA A 111 -3.65 6.52 -4.56
N SER A 112 -3.14 6.42 -5.80
CA SER A 112 -2.49 7.55 -6.47
C SER A 112 -3.49 8.58 -7.02
N ARG A 113 -4.67 8.13 -7.48
CA ARG A 113 -5.82 9.01 -7.77
C ARG A 113 -6.52 9.50 -6.53
N GLU A 114 -6.41 8.86 -5.39
CA GLU A 114 -7.01 9.25 -4.14
C GLU A 114 -6.09 10.28 -3.51
N GLY A 115 -4.78 10.03 -3.48
CA GLY A 115 -3.78 11.07 -3.21
C GLY A 115 -3.83 12.29 -4.15
N SER A 116 -4.42 12.20 -5.36
CA SER A 116 -4.52 13.33 -6.32
C SER A 116 -5.94 13.86 -6.61
N ALA A 117 -6.98 13.08 -6.34
CA ALA A 117 -8.40 13.39 -6.61
C ALA A 117 -9.30 13.15 -5.37
N GLU A 118 -8.79 12.47 -4.34
CA GLU A 118 -9.37 12.45 -2.99
C GLU A 118 -9.00 13.70 -2.17
N VAL A 119 -8.41 14.72 -2.80
CA VAL A 119 -8.50 16.09 -2.29
C VAL A 119 -9.98 16.51 -2.16
N ALA A 120 -10.95 15.88 -2.85
CA ALA A 120 -12.37 16.22 -2.69
C ALA A 120 -13.07 15.62 -1.44
N PRO A 121 -12.94 14.33 -1.08
CA PRO A 121 -13.45 13.75 0.17
C PRO A 121 -12.59 14.10 1.39
N GLU A 122 -11.26 14.23 1.27
CA GLU A 122 -10.44 14.77 2.35
C GLU A 122 -10.75 16.24 2.58
N ASN A 123 -10.90 17.08 1.55
CA ASN A 123 -11.39 18.44 1.77
C ASN A 123 -12.84 18.46 2.27
N ALA A 124 -13.69 17.48 1.94
CA ALA A 124 -15.04 17.41 2.50
C ALA A 124 -15.02 17.00 3.98
N LEU A 125 -14.14 16.07 4.39
CA LEU A 125 -13.93 15.66 5.78
C LEU A 125 -13.21 16.75 6.59
N ILE A 126 -12.20 17.39 6.02
CA ILE A 126 -11.50 18.56 6.59
C ILE A 126 -12.44 19.76 6.64
N ALA A 127 -13.27 19.99 5.62
CA ALA A 127 -14.32 21.01 5.65
C ALA A 127 -15.44 20.66 6.64
N GLU A 128 -15.78 19.37 6.81
CA GLU A 128 -16.73 18.93 7.84
C GLU A 128 -16.14 19.16 9.24
N LEU A 129 -14.85 18.84 9.44
CA LEU A 129 -14.10 19.13 10.67
C LEU A 129 -14.06 20.64 10.94
N HIS A 130 -13.72 21.48 9.95
CA HIS A 130 -13.78 22.94 10.07
C HIS A 130 -15.19 23.47 10.31
N SER A 131 -16.22 22.88 9.70
CA SER A 131 -17.62 23.29 9.92
C SER A 131 -18.11 23.00 11.34
N ARG A 132 -17.46 22.06 12.03
CA ARG A 132 -17.76 21.63 13.41
C ARG A 132 -16.78 22.16 14.45
N GLU A 133 -15.68 22.77 14.02
CA GLU A 133 -14.74 23.52 14.87
C GLU A 133 -15.43 24.73 15.53
N VAL A 134 -16.44 25.30 14.86
CA VAL A 134 -17.28 26.35 15.41
C VAL A 134 -18.26 25.73 16.42
N ILE A 135 -17.88 25.80 17.70
CA ILE A 135 -18.76 25.50 18.83
C ILE A 135 -20.02 26.37 18.68
N ARG A 136 -21.13 25.75 18.26
CA ARG A 136 -22.42 26.44 18.21
C ARG A 136 -22.94 26.58 19.63
N GLU A 137 -22.92 27.80 20.13
CA GLU A 137 -23.59 28.15 21.39
C GLU A 137 -25.06 27.75 21.29
N GLN A 138 -25.49 26.75 22.07
CA GLN A 138 -26.91 26.47 22.21
C GLN A 138 -27.52 27.59 23.06
N PRO A 139 -28.55 28.31 22.56
CA PRO A 139 -29.19 29.35 23.33
C PRO A 139 -29.88 28.70 24.54
N ALA A 140 -29.40 29.04 25.74
CA ALA A 140 -30.06 28.63 26.98
C ALA A 140 -31.46 29.24 27.02
N ARG A 141 -32.49 28.45 26.72
CA ARG A 141 -33.87 28.79 27.06
C ARG A 141 -34.06 28.53 28.54
N SER A 142 -33.74 29.52 29.36
CA SER A 142 -34.02 29.52 30.79
C SER A 142 -35.40 30.14 31.05
N GLU A 143 -36.46 29.33 31.04
CA GLU A 143 -37.78 29.72 31.56
C GLU A 143 -37.81 29.61 33.08
N ILE A 144 -37.15 30.52 33.80
CA ILE A 144 -37.19 30.48 35.27
C ILE A 144 -37.52 31.88 35.81
N PRO A 145 -38.77 32.09 36.31
CA PRO A 145 -39.22 33.36 36.82
C PRO A 145 -38.68 33.66 38.24
N VAL A 146 -38.38 34.94 38.42
CA VAL A 146 -37.84 35.67 39.58
C VAL A 146 -38.26 35.17 40.96
N LEU A 147 -37.32 34.78 41.84
CA LEU A 147 -37.50 34.76 43.32
C LEU A 147 -36.14 34.78 44.08
N GLY A 148 -35.82 35.91 44.71
CA GLY A 148 -34.49 36.29 45.19
C GLY A 148 -33.96 35.76 46.54
N ARG A 149 -34.54 34.73 47.16
CA ARG A 149 -34.07 34.22 48.48
C ARG A 149 -33.82 32.71 48.60
N ILE A 150 -34.20 31.91 47.60
CA ILE A 150 -33.93 30.44 47.54
C ILE A 150 -32.52 30.15 46.95
N LEU A 151 -31.83 31.20 46.46
CA LEU A 151 -30.65 31.12 45.59
C LEU A 151 -29.39 30.47 46.19
N THR A 152 -29.19 30.41 47.51
CA THR A 152 -27.96 29.84 48.08
C THR A 152 -27.96 28.32 48.09
N ALA A 153 -29.08 27.67 48.44
CA ALA A 153 -29.22 26.21 48.32
C ALA A 153 -29.42 25.78 46.86
N PHE A 154 -30.10 26.61 46.06
CA PHE A 154 -30.28 26.36 44.63
C PHE A 154 -28.97 26.47 43.84
N ARG A 155 -27.94 27.15 44.36
CA ARG A 155 -26.65 27.34 43.66
C ARG A 155 -25.98 26.02 43.31
N GLY A 156 -26.07 25.01 44.18
CA GLY A 156 -25.52 23.67 43.93
C GLY A 156 -26.32 22.87 42.90
N LEU A 157 -27.66 22.92 42.96
CA LEU A 157 -28.54 22.27 41.99
C LEU A 157 -28.48 22.96 40.62
N TRP A 158 -28.41 24.29 40.61
CA TRP A 158 -28.26 25.12 39.43
C TRP A 158 -26.89 24.89 38.78
N ASN A 159 -25.80 24.86 39.54
CA ASN A 159 -24.50 24.50 38.98
C ASN A 159 -24.56 23.10 38.37
N ARG A 160 -25.14 22.11 39.06
CA ARG A 160 -25.26 20.76 38.49
C ARG A 160 -26.12 20.72 37.24
N ALA A 161 -27.23 21.47 37.20
CA ALA A 161 -28.12 21.54 36.03
C ALA A 161 -27.46 22.28 34.86
N VAL A 162 -26.81 23.42 35.09
CA VAL A 162 -26.08 24.19 34.07
C VAL A 162 -24.85 23.44 33.59
N THR A 163 -24.07 22.83 34.48
CA THR A 163 -22.93 21.99 34.10
C THR A 163 -23.39 20.73 33.38
N ALA A 164 -24.49 20.07 33.77
CA ALA A 164 -25.00 18.92 33.02
C ALA A 164 -25.54 19.32 31.64
N ALA A 165 -26.24 20.46 31.54
CA ALA A 165 -26.81 20.95 30.29
C ALA A 165 -25.74 21.46 29.31
N TYR A 166 -24.58 21.92 29.78
CA TYR A 166 -23.51 22.45 28.93
C TYR A 166 -22.31 21.52 28.77
N ALA A 167 -21.84 20.88 29.84
CA ALA A 167 -20.63 20.06 29.79
C ALA A 167 -20.87 18.70 29.13
N LEU A 168 -22.06 18.10 29.29
CA LEU A 168 -22.36 16.80 28.71
C LEU A 168 -22.44 16.85 27.17
N PRO A 169 -23.12 17.84 26.54
CA PRO A 169 -23.09 17.98 25.08
C PRO A 169 -21.69 18.30 24.55
N MET A 170 -20.92 19.13 25.26
CA MET A 170 -19.55 19.44 24.88
C MET A 170 -18.63 18.21 24.93
N ALA A 171 -18.76 17.39 25.97
CA ALA A 171 -17.98 16.16 26.11
C ALA A 171 -18.31 15.15 24.98
N HIS A 172 -19.58 15.05 24.59
CA HIS A 172 -19.97 14.24 23.43
C HIS A 172 -19.41 14.81 22.11
N GLN A 173 -19.50 16.12 21.90
CA GLN A 173 -18.94 16.77 20.72
C GLN A 173 -17.42 16.58 20.60
N GLN A 174 -16.69 16.71 21.70
CA GLN A 174 -15.24 16.46 21.74
C GLN A 174 -14.90 14.99 21.48
N THR A 175 -15.67 14.06 22.05
CA THR A 175 -15.46 12.63 21.81
C THR A 175 -15.67 12.27 20.35
N GLU A 176 -16.77 12.75 19.74
CA GLU A 176 -17.08 12.50 18.34
C GLU A 176 -16.03 13.10 17.39
N PHE A 177 -15.59 14.33 17.69
CA PHE A 177 -14.49 14.98 16.97
C PHE A 177 -13.19 14.18 17.06
N ASN A 178 -12.79 13.79 18.27
CA ASN A 178 -11.56 13.03 18.51
C ASN A 178 -11.58 11.68 17.79
N THR A 179 -12.70 10.95 17.83
CA THR A 179 -12.83 9.67 17.11
C THR A 179 -12.61 9.85 15.61
N ARG A 180 -13.19 10.89 15.01
CA ARG A 180 -13.06 11.17 13.57
C ARG A 180 -11.63 11.56 13.18
N VAL A 181 -10.97 12.40 14.00
CA VAL A 181 -9.57 12.77 13.78
C VAL A 181 -8.65 11.54 13.86
N VAL A 182 -8.88 10.65 14.84
CA VAL A 182 -8.11 9.40 14.96
C VAL A 182 -8.32 8.50 13.75
N THR A 183 -9.56 8.30 13.30
CA THR A 183 -9.83 7.49 12.09
C THR A 183 -9.15 8.04 10.85
N LEU A 184 -9.16 9.37 10.67
CA LEU A 184 -8.50 10.02 9.53
C LEU A 184 -6.96 9.86 9.62
N LEU A 185 -6.38 10.06 10.81
CA LEU A 185 -4.95 9.85 11.04
C LEU A 185 -4.54 8.39 10.80
N GLU A 186 -5.36 7.41 11.19
CA GLU A 186 -5.13 5.99 10.92
C GLU A 186 -5.15 5.66 9.42
N GLN A 187 -6.05 6.28 8.66
CA GLN A 187 -6.11 6.10 7.20
C GLN A 187 -4.88 6.70 6.51
N LEU A 188 -4.50 7.92 6.90
CA LEU A 188 -3.28 8.56 6.41
C LEU A 188 -2.03 7.76 6.74
N THR A 189 -1.88 7.29 7.99
CA THR A 189 -0.71 6.48 8.37
C THR A 189 -0.67 5.14 7.65
N LYS A 190 -1.81 4.48 7.38
CA LYS A 190 -1.86 3.25 6.57
C LYS A 190 -1.43 3.50 5.12
N GLY A 191 -1.93 4.56 4.49
CA GLY A 191 -1.52 4.92 3.12
C GLY A 191 -0.03 5.27 3.04
N HIS A 192 0.46 6.06 3.99
CA HIS A 192 1.87 6.42 4.08
C HIS A 192 2.76 5.20 4.37
N ALA A 193 2.32 4.24 5.19
CA ALA A 193 3.08 3.02 5.47
C ALA A 193 3.27 2.17 4.21
N VAL A 194 2.20 1.94 3.44
CA VAL A 194 2.27 1.15 2.19
C VAL A 194 3.15 1.86 1.15
N LEU A 195 2.99 3.18 0.99
CA LEU A 195 3.81 3.95 0.05
C LEU A 195 5.28 4.03 0.50
N SER A 196 5.53 4.17 1.80
CA SER A 196 6.89 4.19 2.35
C SER A 196 7.56 2.82 2.23
N GLU A 197 6.82 1.73 2.40
CA GLU A 197 7.32 0.36 2.16
C GLU A 197 7.68 0.19 0.68
N TYR A 198 6.80 0.62 -0.22
CA TYR A 198 7.04 0.60 -1.67
C TYR A 198 8.27 1.43 -2.06
N LEU A 199 8.38 2.68 -1.58
CA LEU A 199 9.51 3.57 -1.89
C LEU A 199 10.82 3.08 -1.26
N SER A 200 10.76 2.51 -0.05
CA SER A 200 11.92 1.89 0.59
C SER A 200 12.43 0.71 -0.23
N GLU A 201 11.51 -0.08 -0.79
CA GLU A 201 11.87 -1.23 -1.62
C GLU A 201 12.42 -0.79 -2.98
N ASP A 202 11.79 0.16 -3.66
CA ASP A 202 12.35 0.79 -4.88
C ASP A 202 13.76 1.34 -4.64
N GLY A 203 14.00 1.94 -3.46
CA GLY A 203 15.33 2.41 -3.05
C GLY A 203 16.34 1.27 -2.87
N ARG A 204 15.91 0.13 -2.30
CA ARG A 204 16.71 -1.08 -2.15
C ARG A 204 17.06 -1.68 -3.52
N GLU A 205 16.09 -1.73 -4.44
CA GLU A 205 16.23 -2.18 -5.82
C GLU A 205 17.24 -1.32 -6.60
N LEU A 206 17.10 0.01 -6.54
CA LEU A 206 18.05 0.94 -7.17
C LEU A 206 19.48 0.73 -6.64
N GLY A 207 19.62 0.45 -5.34
CA GLY A 207 20.90 0.15 -4.72
C GLY A 207 21.52 -1.19 -5.15
N GLU A 208 20.70 -2.18 -5.52
CA GLU A 208 21.16 -3.45 -6.11
C GLU A 208 21.62 -3.25 -7.55
N LEU A 209 20.80 -2.60 -8.38
CA LEU A 209 21.12 -2.28 -9.76
C LEU A 209 22.40 -1.45 -9.89
N ALA A 210 22.58 -0.46 -9.01
CA ALA A 210 23.79 0.36 -9.00
C ALA A 210 25.05 -0.47 -8.72
N ARG A 211 24.96 -1.46 -7.81
CA ARG A 211 26.08 -2.35 -7.49
C ARG A 211 26.40 -3.30 -8.64
N GLU A 212 25.39 -3.84 -9.32
CA GLU A 212 25.60 -4.69 -10.50
C GLU A 212 26.26 -3.92 -11.64
N LEU A 213 25.82 -2.68 -11.91
CA LEU A 213 26.44 -1.83 -12.92
C LEU A 213 27.90 -1.51 -12.59
N ASP A 214 28.22 -1.24 -11.32
CA ASP A 214 29.60 -1.00 -10.89
C ASP A 214 30.47 -2.25 -11.07
N GLN A 215 29.95 -3.43 -10.72
CA GLN A 215 30.64 -4.70 -10.94
C GLN A 215 30.91 -4.94 -12.44
N LEU A 216 29.90 -4.78 -13.30
CA LEU A 216 30.05 -4.94 -14.74
C LEU A 216 31.08 -3.97 -15.32
N ARG A 217 31.06 -2.70 -14.87
CA ARG A 217 32.04 -1.70 -15.28
C ARG A 217 33.47 -2.12 -14.91
N THR A 218 33.68 -2.61 -13.68
CA THR A 218 35.02 -3.05 -13.26
C THR A 218 35.51 -4.28 -14.02
N LEU A 219 34.61 -5.15 -14.50
CA LEU A 219 34.97 -6.29 -15.34
C LEU A 219 35.39 -5.85 -16.74
N ILE A 220 34.69 -4.89 -17.34
CA ILE A 220 35.04 -4.31 -18.65
C ILE A 220 36.40 -3.61 -18.58
N GLU A 221 36.66 -2.81 -17.55
CA GLU A 221 37.96 -2.12 -17.37
C GLU A 221 39.13 -3.10 -17.17
N LYS A 222 38.86 -4.30 -16.66
CA LYS A 222 39.87 -5.36 -16.45
C LYS A 222 40.10 -6.25 -17.67
N GLN A 223 39.28 -6.16 -18.72
CA GLN A 223 39.54 -6.89 -19.97
C GLN A 223 40.65 -6.18 -20.74
N PRO A 224 41.89 -6.72 -20.78
CA PRO A 224 42.95 -6.11 -21.58
C PRO A 224 42.52 -6.16 -23.05
N HIS A 225 42.70 -5.04 -23.76
CA HIS A 225 42.54 -4.98 -25.22
C HIS A 225 43.49 -5.98 -25.89
N ASN A 226 42.97 -7.16 -26.18
CA ASN A 226 43.57 -8.15 -27.06
C ASN A 226 43.07 -7.94 -28.49
#